data_AF-A0AAC9I212-F1
#
_entry.id   AF-A0AAC9I212-F1
#
_cell.length_a   1.000
_cell.length_b   1.000
_cell.length_c   1.000
_cell.angle_alpha   90.00
_cell.angle_beta   90.00
_cell.angle_gamma   90.00
#
_symmetry.space_group_name_H-M   'P 1'
#
loop_
_entity.id
_entity.type
_entity.pdbx_description
1 polymer ?
#
loop_
_entity_poly.entity_id
_entity_poly.type
_entity_poly.pdbx_seq_one_letter_code
_entity_poly.pdbx_strand_id
1 'polypeptide(L)'
;MHARLDSLYSCNCEDCQKQNTVLNLGVSDSFKQLLKDGEKAFKHLHKKGSYKPEDLKTEKPYQKLIQSTFDAFDFAIKDNDMPEVMRAALQEDARLFGSLKANAQLFEASKLLLNNDGRLKPFSEVSKDFDKLNVNYNQNYLEAEYEFAVASSQAAAQWANLGDRYNLQYRTAQDERVRASHQVLADITLPKEDAFWGSFYPPNGWRCRCVAVEVLKGKYDESDSAKAITAGEKATTEIGKDGKNRLEIFRFNPGAQKVVFPPAHPYGKVKGAKQVEKQLKTDKNKFIPTGIDDYENKTGVKVNRAIFSFLKMETPFHIVSPDRVGTNGAFFHPDKNYVVIPIDKARLKSKWKAESVVYHEFGHAADWQNEFKFNKSVTDLMKKHRSILRQDNGYSQVERKAYEMGYKSQMNEDWDTANKCMAVSDTIMSLNSNYGQGHSKAYFKIKGMSEAEFLAHAFENKFAGNDVFKEIMPELYDDTIKLIEELKTKLK
;
A
#
# COMPACT_ATOMS: atom_id res chain seq x y z
N MET A 1 -25.93 0.34 -16.87
CA MET A 1 -24.78 0.37 -15.95
C MET A 1 -25.28 0.50 -14.53
N HIS A 2 -26.04 1.57 -14.22
CA HIS A 2 -26.86 1.68 -13.00
C HIS A 2 -27.54 0.36 -12.62
N ALA A 3 -28.42 -0.16 -13.49
CA ALA A 3 -29.14 -1.42 -13.23
C ALA A 3 -28.23 -2.64 -12.99
N ARG A 4 -26.97 -2.63 -13.48
CA ARG A 4 -26.01 -3.72 -13.24
C ARG A 4 -25.31 -3.55 -11.89
N LEU A 5 -24.96 -2.32 -11.51
CA LEU A 5 -24.37 -1.99 -10.20
C LEU A 5 -25.43 -2.13 -9.10
N ASP A 6 -26.63 -1.60 -9.31
CA ASP A 6 -27.77 -1.81 -8.42
C ASP A 6 -28.00 -3.30 -8.18
N SER A 7 -28.09 -4.12 -9.23
CA SER A 7 -28.25 -5.57 -9.07
C SER A 7 -27.07 -6.26 -8.37
N LEU A 8 -25.90 -5.64 -8.35
CA LEU A 8 -24.71 -6.19 -7.69
C LEU A 8 -24.73 -5.90 -6.18
N TYR A 9 -25.19 -4.70 -5.78
CA TYR A 9 -25.23 -4.26 -4.38
C TYR A 9 -26.60 -4.42 -3.72
N SER A 10 -27.66 -4.69 -4.50
CA SER A 10 -29.02 -4.89 -4.00
C SER A 10 -29.12 -6.26 -3.32
N CYS A 11 -29.00 -6.26 -2.00
CA CYS A 11 -29.46 -7.36 -1.16
C CYS A 11 -30.84 -6.98 -0.59
N ASN A 12 -31.91 -7.55 -1.15
CA ASN A 12 -33.29 -7.22 -0.77
C ASN A 12 -33.85 -8.10 0.37
N CYS A 13 -33.02 -8.85 1.09
CA CYS A 13 -33.51 -9.62 2.23
C CYS A 13 -33.76 -8.71 3.45
N GLU A 14 -34.66 -9.14 4.34
CA GLU A 14 -35.11 -8.38 5.50
C GLU A 14 -33.95 -7.97 6.43
N ASP A 15 -32.93 -8.82 6.56
CA ASP A 15 -31.73 -8.55 7.36
C ASP A 15 -30.79 -7.54 6.71
N CYS A 16 -30.62 -7.58 5.39
CA CYS A 16 -29.84 -6.59 4.65
C CYS A 16 -30.50 -5.20 4.71
N GLN A 17 -31.83 -5.13 4.78
CA GLN A 17 -32.57 -3.88 5.00
C GLN A 17 -32.40 -3.34 6.43
N LYS A 18 -32.38 -4.22 7.43
CA LYS A 18 -32.13 -3.87 8.84
C LYS A 18 -30.68 -3.42 9.10
N GLN A 19 -29.69 -3.99 8.40
CA GLN A 19 -28.27 -3.59 8.52
C GLN A 19 -27.97 -2.18 7.95
N ASN A 20 -28.63 -1.79 6.85
CA ASN A 20 -28.55 -0.41 6.32
C ASN A 20 -28.93 0.64 7.39
N THR A 21 -29.68 0.25 8.43
CA THR A 21 -30.07 1.13 9.55
C THR A 21 -29.00 1.21 10.64
N VAL A 22 -28.21 0.15 10.87
CA VAL A 22 -27.21 0.04 11.95
C VAL A 22 -25.86 0.65 11.55
N LEU A 23 -25.43 0.53 10.28
CA LEU A 23 -24.17 1.10 9.80
C LEU A 23 -24.18 2.62 9.64
N ASN A 24 -25.37 3.22 9.51
CA ASN A 24 -25.55 4.68 9.61
C ASN A 24 -25.06 5.27 10.95
N LEU A 25 -24.85 4.46 11.99
CA LEU A 25 -24.49 4.92 13.33
C LEU A 25 -22.98 4.79 13.68
N GLY A 26 -22.16 4.10 12.87
CA GLY A 26 -20.78 3.75 13.24
C GLY A 26 -19.63 4.44 12.48
N VAL A 27 -19.83 4.88 11.23
CA VAL A 27 -18.75 5.36 10.33
C VAL A 27 -18.86 6.86 10.02
N SER A 28 -19.38 7.63 10.98
CA SER A 28 -20.16 8.84 10.70
C SER A 28 -19.42 9.98 9.99
N ASP A 29 -18.10 10.13 10.14
CA ASP A 29 -17.42 11.34 9.64
C ASP A 29 -16.78 11.16 8.25
N SER A 30 -16.13 10.03 7.99
CA SER A 30 -15.52 9.76 6.68
C SER A 30 -16.57 9.60 5.58
N PHE A 31 -17.69 8.92 5.88
CA PHE A 31 -18.78 8.73 4.93
C PHE A 31 -19.54 10.04 4.66
N LYS A 32 -19.80 10.85 5.69
CA LYS A 32 -20.34 12.20 5.52
C LYS A 32 -19.41 13.08 4.71
N GLN A 33 -18.09 12.98 4.94
CA GLN A 33 -17.11 13.74 4.18
C GLN A 33 -17.09 13.31 2.72
N LEU A 34 -17.17 12.01 2.45
CA LEU A 34 -17.23 11.48 1.09
C LEU A 34 -18.51 11.93 0.35
N LEU A 35 -19.67 11.93 1.00
CA LEU A 35 -20.90 12.48 0.42
C LEU A 35 -20.74 13.97 0.06
N LYS A 36 -20.15 14.78 0.96
CA LYS A 36 -19.87 16.19 0.69
C LYS A 36 -18.90 16.37 -0.48
N ASP A 37 -17.88 15.55 -0.58
CA ASP A 37 -16.89 15.64 -1.66
C ASP A 37 -17.44 15.13 -3.00
N GLY A 38 -18.34 14.15 -2.99
CA GLY A 38 -19.15 13.75 -4.16
C GLY A 38 -20.06 14.89 -4.64
N GLU A 39 -20.72 15.59 -3.72
CA GLU A 39 -21.57 16.75 -4.05
C GLU A 39 -20.76 17.88 -4.70
N LYS A 40 -19.56 18.17 -4.17
CA LYS A 40 -18.62 19.14 -4.78
C LYS A 40 -18.14 18.69 -6.15
N ALA A 41 -17.84 17.40 -6.33
CA ALA A 41 -17.44 16.85 -7.61
C ALA A 41 -18.55 17.01 -8.65
N PHE A 42 -19.80 16.74 -8.30
CA PHE A 42 -20.94 16.91 -9.21
C PHE A 42 -21.26 18.37 -9.53
N LYS A 43 -21.17 19.28 -8.54
CA LYS A 43 -21.25 20.73 -8.80
C LYS A 43 -20.15 21.19 -9.76
N HIS A 44 -18.92 20.69 -9.59
CA HIS A 44 -17.81 20.99 -10.48
C HIS A 44 -18.02 20.42 -11.90
N LEU A 45 -18.50 19.19 -11.99
CA LEU A 45 -18.84 18.54 -13.26
C LEU A 45 -19.88 19.36 -14.05
N HIS A 46 -20.93 19.83 -13.38
CA HIS A 46 -21.94 20.70 -14.00
C HIS A 46 -21.32 21.99 -14.53
N LYS A 47 -20.50 22.67 -13.72
CA LYS A 47 -19.78 23.89 -14.13
C LYS A 47 -18.86 23.66 -15.32
N LYS A 48 -18.18 22.51 -15.38
CA LYS A 48 -17.29 22.13 -16.48
C LYS A 48 -18.05 21.69 -17.75
N GLY A 49 -19.28 21.20 -17.59
CA GLY A 49 -20.18 20.80 -18.68
C GLY A 49 -19.79 19.50 -19.42
N SER A 50 -18.68 18.86 -19.03
CA SER A 50 -18.23 17.60 -19.63
C SER A 50 -17.28 16.84 -18.69
N TYR A 51 -17.08 15.55 -18.97
CA TYR A 51 -16.17 14.67 -18.24
C TYR A 51 -15.28 13.89 -19.20
N LYS A 52 -13.99 13.80 -18.87
CA LYS A 52 -13.02 12.89 -19.45
C LYS A 52 -12.21 12.21 -18.34
N PRO A 53 -11.73 10.96 -18.53
CA PRO A 53 -10.97 10.25 -17.50
C PRO A 53 -9.71 10.98 -17.02
N GLU A 54 -9.05 11.75 -17.91
CA GLU A 54 -7.89 12.59 -17.57
C GLU A 54 -8.21 13.66 -16.50
N ASP A 55 -9.48 14.06 -16.40
CA ASP A 55 -9.91 15.05 -15.42
C ASP A 55 -9.71 14.55 -13.98
N LEU A 56 -9.67 13.23 -13.75
CA LEU A 56 -9.37 12.67 -12.42
C LEU A 56 -7.99 13.10 -11.89
N LYS A 57 -7.05 13.41 -12.78
CA LYS A 57 -5.71 13.90 -12.42
C LYS A 57 -5.61 15.41 -12.34
N THR A 58 -6.46 16.15 -13.02
CA THR A 58 -6.31 17.61 -13.14
C THR A 58 -7.29 18.38 -12.28
N GLU A 59 -8.44 17.79 -11.96
CA GLU A 59 -9.52 18.46 -11.24
C GLU A 59 -9.47 18.11 -9.75
N LYS A 60 -9.13 19.10 -8.91
CA LYS A 60 -9.04 18.94 -7.44
C LYS A 60 -10.29 18.32 -6.80
N PRO A 61 -11.54 18.68 -7.19
CA PRO A 61 -12.73 18.04 -6.62
C PRO A 61 -12.79 16.52 -6.88
N TYR A 62 -12.31 16.07 -8.05
CA TYR A 62 -12.31 14.65 -8.40
C TYR A 62 -11.19 13.91 -7.66
N GLN A 63 -10.01 14.51 -7.54
CA GLN A 63 -8.93 13.98 -6.71
C GLN A 63 -9.37 13.82 -5.25
N LYS A 64 -10.11 14.80 -4.71
CA LYS A 64 -10.61 14.75 -3.34
C LYS A 64 -11.64 13.63 -3.14
N LEU A 65 -12.55 13.45 -4.10
CA LEU A 65 -13.50 12.34 -4.13
C LEU A 65 -12.79 10.97 -4.11
N ILE A 66 -11.73 10.81 -4.93
CA ILE A 66 -10.90 9.59 -4.94
C ILE A 66 -10.23 9.40 -3.57
N GLN A 67 -9.61 10.45 -3.04
CA GLN A 67 -8.89 10.37 -1.76
C GLN A 67 -9.83 9.99 -0.62
N SER A 68 -11.01 10.62 -0.50
CA SER A 68 -11.97 10.28 0.54
C SER A 68 -12.59 8.89 0.37
N THR A 69 -12.69 8.40 -0.87
CA THR A 69 -13.06 7.00 -1.12
C THR A 69 -11.96 6.04 -0.63
N PHE A 70 -10.70 6.35 -0.94
CA PHE A 70 -9.57 5.57 -0.44
C PHE A 70 -9.48 5.60 1.09
N ASP A 71 -9.60 6.77 1.72
CA ASP A 71 -9.54 6.93 3.18
C ASP A 71 -10.61 6.08 3.89
N ALA A 72 -11.79 5.94 3.28
CA ALA A 72 -12.86 5.08 3.80
C ALA A 72 -12.44 3.59 3.86
N PHE A 73 -11.61 3.13 2.92
CA PHE A 73 -11.12 1.74 2.88
C PHE A 73 -9.78 1.55 3.60
N ASP A 74 -8.90 2.56 3.58
CA ASP A 74 -7.54 2.50 4.11
C ASP A 74 -7.52 2.20 5.62
N PHE A 75 -8.53 2.70 6.35
CA PHE A 75 -8.72 2.35 7.76
C PHE A 75 -8.80 0.83 7.98
N ALA A 76 -9.58 0.13 7.15
CA ALA A 76 -9.73 -1.32 7.23
C ALA A 76 -8.44 -2.08 6.90
N ILE A 77 -7.58 -1.52 6.05
CA ILE A 77 -6.30 -2.14 5.67
C ILE A 77 -5.25 -1.94 6.78
N LYS A 78 -5.27 -0.77 7.44
CA LYS A 78 -4.30 -0.42 8.49
C LYS A 78 -4.52 -1.19 9.79
N ASP A 79 -5.76 -1.54 10.12
CA ASP A 79 -6.14 -2.25 11.35
C ASP A 79 -5.83 -3.76 11.36
N ASN A 80 -4.84 -4.19 10.57
CA ASN A 80 -4.45 -5.59 10.45
C ASN A 80 -2.92 -5.74 10.60
N ASP A 81 -2.50 -6.82 11.25
CA ASP A 81 -1.10 -7.23 11.32
C ASP A 81 -0.71 -8.00 10.05
N MET A 82 0.09 -7.38 9.21
CA MET A 82 0.55 -7.95 7.93
C MET A 82 1.88 -7.33 7.49
N PRO A 83 2.68 -8.04 6.67
CA PRO A 83 3.90 -7.49 6.08
C PRO A 83 3.63 -6.20 5.29
N GLU A 84 4.57 -5.25 5.35
CA GLU A 84 4.43 -3.94 4.68
C GLU A 84 4.21 -4.07 3.17
N VAL A 85 4.83 -5.07 2.54
CA VAL A 85 4.64 -5.37 1.10
C VAL A 85 3.19 -5.76 0.79
N MET A 86 2.52 -6.49 1.69
CA MET A 86 1.10 -6.82 1.55
C MET A 86 0.25 -5.57 1.75
N ARG A 87 0.51 -4.81 2.83
CA ARG A 87 -0.22 -3.59 3.15
C ARG A 87 -0.20 -2.58 2.00
N ALA A 88 0.98 -2.32 1.45
CA ALA A 88 1.17 -1.42 0.33
C ALA A 88 0.41 -1.88 -0.93
N ALA A 89 0.41 -3.19 -1.22
CA ALA A 89 -0.33 -3.74 -2.36
C ALA A 89 -1.84 -3.59 -2.20
N LEU A 90 -2.38 -3.86 -0.99
CA LEU A 90 -3.80 -3.68 -0.70
C LEU A 90 -4.22 -2.21 -0.77
N GLN A 91 -3.40 -1.29 -0.27
CA GLN A 91 -3.65 0.15 -0.36
C GLN A 91 -3.67 0.64 -1.81
N GLU A 92 -2.78 0.10 -2.65
CA GLU A 92 -2.75 0.41 -4.07
C GLU A 92 -4.00 -0.09 -4.78
N ASP A 93 -4.43 -1.32 -4.51
CA ASP A 93 -5.67 -1.87 -5.06
C ASP A 93 -6.90 -1.07 -4.62
N ALA A 94 -6.97 -0.68 -3.34
CA ALA A 94 -8.03 0.19 -2.84
C ALA A 94 -8.05 1.57 -3.52
N ARG A 95 -6.86 2.15 -3.82
CA ARG A 95 -6.75 3.41 -4.55
C ARG A 95 -7.18 3.25 -6.02
N LEU A 96 -6.83 2.14 -6.66
CA LEU A 96 -7.30 1.80 -8.00
C LEU A 96 -8.82 1.66 -8.02
N PHE A 97 -9.38 0.89 -7.09
CA PHE A 97 -10.83 0.72 -6.96
C PHE A 97 -11.54 2.06 -6.76
N GLY A 98 -11.05 2.92 -5.85
CA GLY A 98 -11.60 4.25 -5.62
C GLY A 98 -11.54 5.15 -6.86
N SER A 99 -10.47 5.06 -7.65
CA SER A 99 -10.33 5.80 -8.92
C SER A 99 -11.29 5.29 -9.99
N LEU A 100 -11.44 3.96 -10.11
CA LEU A 100 -12.40 3.34 -11.02
C LEU A 100 -13.85 3.66 -10.63
N LYS A 101 -14.16 3.70 -9.33
CA LYS A 101 -15.44 4.14 -8.78
C LYS A 101 -15.72 5.60 -9.09
N ALA A 102 -14.74 6.49 -8.90
CA ALA A 102 -14.84 7.91 -9.25
C ALA A 102 -15.10 8.09 -10.76
N ASN A 103 -14.39 7.34 -11.61
CA ASN A 103 -14.65 7.34 -13.05
C ASN A 103 -16.07 6.86 -13.38
N ALA A 104 -16.54 5.79 -12.74
CA ALA A 104 -17.87 5.26 -12.94
C ALA A 104 -18.97 6.29 -12.60
N GLN A 105 -18.90 6.87 -11.40
CA GLN A 105 -19.90 7.83 -10.94
C GLN A 105 -19.89 9.13 -11.76
N LEU A 106 -18.71 9.66 -12.13
CA LEU A 106 -18.60 10.90 -12.91
C LEU A 106 -19.01 10.69 -14.37
N PHE A 107 -18.66 9.55 -14.97
CA PHE A 107 -19.11 9.20 -16.31
C PHE A 107 -20.63 8.97 -16.38
N GLU A 108 -21.23 8.43 -15.33
CA GLU A 108 -22.69 8.29 -15.23
C GLU A 108 -23.36 9.64 -15.07
N ALA A 109 -22.88 10.47 -14.13
CA ALA A 109 -23.38 11.83 -13.94
C ALA A 109 -23.23 12.69 -15.19
N SER A 110 -22.14 12.53 -15.97
CA SER A 110 -21.93 13.33 -17.18
C SER A 110 -22.98 13.09 -18.27
N LYS A 111 -23.64 11.92 -18.26
CA LYS A 111 -24.72 11.61 -19.21
C LYS A 111 -26.02 12.35 -18.93
N LEU A 112 -26.15 12.91 -17.72
CA LEU A 112 -27.34 13.64 -17.31
C LEU A 112 -27.26 15.13 -17.66
N LEU A 113 -26.06 15.63 -17.98
CA LEU A 113 -25.77 17.05 -18.19
C LEU A 113 -26.53 17.67 -19.36
N LEU A 114 -26.71 16.94 -20.45
CA LEU A 114 -27.27 17.48 -21.69
C LEU A 114 -28.74 17.11 -21.85
N ASN A 115 -29.53 18.02 -22.40
CA ASN A 115 -30.87 17.74 -22.90
C ASN A 115 -30.82 17.07 -24.29
N ASN A 116 -31.98 16.75 -24.86
CA ASN A 116 -32.08 16.09 -26.18
C ASN A 116 -31.48 16.92 -27.32
N ASP A 117 -31.40 18.24 -27.17
CA ASP A 117 -30.82 19.16 -28.15
C ASP A 117 -29.31 19.36 -27.96
N GLY A 118 -28.67 18.62 -27.04
CA GLY A 118 -27.25 18.75 -26.72
C GLY A 118 -26.88 19.99 -25.91
N ARG A 119 -27.87 20.71 -25.35
CA ARG A 119 -27.64 21.88 -24.49
C ARG A 119 -27.52 21.46 -23.03
N LEU A 120 -26.65 22.16 -22.29
CA LEU A 120 -26.45 21.95 -20.86
C LEU A 120 -27.74 22.28 -20.09
N LYS A 121 -28.24 21.33 -19.31
CA LYS A 121 -29.38 21.54 -18.40
C LYS A 121 -28.97 22.47 -17.24
N PRO A 122 -29.85 23.35 -16.75
CA PRO A 122 -29.63 24.09 -15.50
C PRO A 122 -29.34 23.16 -14.32
N PHE A 123 -28.54 23.62 -13.35
CA PHE A 123 -28.19 22.80 -12.17
C PHE A 123 -29.44 22.35 -11.39
N SER A 124 -30.46 23.22 -11.31
CA SER A 124 -31.74 22.92 -10.63
C SER A 124 -32.50 21.74 -11.22
N GLU A 125 -32.26 21.39 -12.49
CA GLU A 125 -32.90 20.24 -13.15
C GLU A 125 -32.16 18.93 -12.90
N VAL A 126 -30.84 18.98 -12.73
CA VAL A 126 -30.01 17.77 -12.57
C VAL A 126 -29.62 17.50 -11.12
N SER A 127 -29.79 18.46 -10.21
CA SER A 127 -29.35 18.34 -8.81
C SER A 127 -29.97 17.14 -8.11
N LYS A 128 -31.27 16.88 -8.32
CA LYS A 128 -31.96 15.72 -7.73
C LYS A 128 -31.38 14.39 -8.21
N ASP A 129 -31.03 14.28 -9.48
CA ASP A 129 -30.42 13.06 -10.03
C ASP A 129 -28.99 12.90 -9.52
N PHE A 130 -28.25 14.00 -9.38
CA PHE A 130 -26.91 14.01 -8.79
C PHE A 130 -26.93 13.59 -7.33
N ASP A 131 -27.88 14.09 -6.53
CA ASP A 131 -28.02 13.71 -5.12
C ASP A 131 -28.32 12.21 -5.00
N LYS A 132 -29.23 11.69 -5.84
CA LYS A 132 -29.55 10.26 -5.88
C LYS A 132 -28.33 9.41 -6.27
N LEU A 133 -27.59 9.82 -7.31
CA LEU A 133 -26.36 9.12 -7.70
C LEU A 133 -25.31 9.16 -6.58
N ASN A 134 -25.17 10.30 -5.90
CA ASN A 134 -24.21 10.47 -4.81
C ASN A 134 -24.53 9.52 -3.65
N VAL A 135 -25.79 9.44 -3.24
CA VAL A 135 -26.26 8.51 -2.21
C VAL A 135 -26.04 7.05 -2.64
N ASN A 136 -26.37 6.70 -3.88
CA ASN A 136 -26.18 5.32 -4.36
C ASN A 136 -24.71 4.90 -4.30
N TYR A 137 -23.80 5.69 -4.86
CA TYR A 137 -22.37 5.33 -4.87
C TYR A 137 -21.72 5.47 -3.50
N ASN A 138 -21.95 6.58 -2.82
CA ASN A 138 -21.15 7.02 -1.68
C ASN A 138 -21.82 6.76 -0.32
N GLN A 139 -22.96 6.07 -0.31
CA GLN A 139 -23.58 5.53 0.90
C GLN A 139 -24.00 4.07 0.69
N ASN A 140 -24.92 3.80 -0.24
CA ASN A 140 -25.51 2.46 -0.39
C ASN A 140 -24.49 1.40 -0.86
N TYR A 141 -23.76 1.67 -1.94
CA TYR A 141 -22.73 0.75 -2.42
C TYR A 141 -21.51 0.75 -1.50
N LEU A 142 -21.16 1.93 -0.97
CA LEU A 142 -19.99 2.11 -0.11
C LEU A 142 -20.04 1.22 1.13
N GLU A 143 -21.22 1.01 1.72
CA GLU A 143 -21.40 0.15 2.88
C GLU A 143 -20.94 -1.28 2.59
N ALA A 144 -21.46 -1.89 1.52
CA ALA A 144 -21.07 -3.24 1.11
C ALA A 144 -19.60 -3.32 0.69
N GLU A 145 -19.09 -2.28 0.01
CA GLU A 145 -17.68 -2.18 -0.39
C GLU A 145 -16.75 -2.08 0.82
N TYR A 146 -17.13 -1.33 1.85
CA TYR A 146 -16.37 -1.18 3.08
C TYR A 146 -16.31 -2.49 3.87
N GLU A 147 -17.45 -3.16 4.08
CA GLU A 147 -17.49 -4.46 4.75
C GLU A 147 -16.65 -5.50 4.01
N PHE A 148 -16.69 -5.47 2.68
CA PHE A 148 -15.85 -6.35 1.86
C PHE A 148 -14.37 -6.00 2.00
N ALA A 149 -14.00 -4.72 2.03
CA ALA A 149 -12.63 -4.31 2.24
C ALA A 149 -12.09 -4.76 3.59
N VAL A 150 -12.89 -4.71 4.66
CA VAL A 150 -12.56 -5.26 5.99
C VAL A 150 -12.30 -6.76 5.89
N ALA A 151 -13.25 -7.52 5.35
CA ALA A 151 -13.14 -8.98 5.26
C ALA A 151 -11.96 -9.43 4.38
N SER A 152 -11.76 -8.80 3.22
CA SER A 152 -10.64 -9.10 2.33
C SER A 152 -9.29 -8.75 2.95
N SER A 153 -9.19 -7.63 3.68
CA SER A 153 -7.95 -7.23 4.35
C SER A 153 -7.55 -8.20 5.46
N GLN A 154 -8.53 -8.64 6.26
CA GLN A 154 -8.34 -9.69 7.27
C GLN A 154 -7.92 -11.03 6.63
N ALA A 155 -8.60 -11.41 5.54
CA ALA A 155 -8.31 -12.62 4.80
C ALA A 155 -6.88 -12.60 4.21
N ALA A 156 -6.44 -11.46 3.68
CA ALA A 156 -5.09 -11.26 3.17
C ALA A 156 -4.02 -11.28 4.28
N ALA A 157 -4.31 -10.69 5.44
CA ALA A 157 -3.44 -10.75 6.62
C ALA A 157 -3.27 -12.18 7.11
N GLN A 158 -4.36 -12.95 7.22
CA GLN A 158 -4.32 -14.36 7.58
C GLN A 158 -3.49 -15.17 6.59
N TRP A 159 -3.71 -14.98 5.28
CA TRP A 159 -2.96 -15.65 4.23
C TRP A 159 -1.45 -15.39 4.31
N ALA A 160 -1.05 -14.15 4.61
CA ALA A 160 0.35 -13.77 4.74
C ALA A 160 1.07 -14.44 5.93
N ASN A 161 0.30 -14.89 6.92
CA ASN A 161 0.81 -15.43 8.20
C ASN A 161 0.60 -16.94 8.35
N LEU A 162 0.20 -17.66 7.29
CA LEU A 162 -0.04 -19.11 7.35
C LEU A 162 1.23 -19.90 7.70
N GLY A 163 1.11 -20.82 8.64
CA GLY A 163 2.15 -21.75 9.05
C GLY A 163 2.15 -23.07 8.27
N ASP A 164 3.31 -23.72 8.16
CA ASP A 164 3.47 -24.95 7.38
C ASP A 164 2.88 -26.22 8.03
N ARG A 165 2.57 -26.15 9.33
CA ARG A 165 2.03 -27.28 10.12
C ARG A 165 0.52 -27.45 10.01
N TYR A 166 -0.16 -26.54 9.31
CA TYR A 166 -1.61 -26.44 9.28
C TYR A 166 -2.16 -26.74 7.89
N ASN A 167 -3.37 -27.30 7.86
CA ASN A 167 -4.28 -27.20 6.72
C ASN A 167 -5.21 -26.00 6.95
N LEU A 168 -5.96 -25.63 5.94
CA LEU A 168 -7.02 -24.63 6.04
C LEU A 168 -8.38 -25.32 6.12
N GLN A 169 -9.26 -24.77 6.95
CA GLN A 169 -10.66 -25.18 7.04
C GLN A 169 -11.57 -24.00 6.75
N TYR A 170 -12.53 -24.18 5.85
CA TYR A 170 -13.56 -23.21 5.54
C TYR A 170 -14.60 -23.20 6.66
N ARG A 171 -14.84 -22.04 7.26
CA ARG A 171 -15.84 -21.88 8.34
C ARG A 171 -16.85 -20.81 7.98
N THR A 172 -18.07 -21.02 8.45
CA THR A 172 -19.14 -20.03 8.40
C THR A 172 -19.44 -19.53 9.80
N ALA A 173 -20.10 -18.38 9.93
CA ALA A 173 -20.57 -17.88 11.21
C ALA A 173 -21.65 -18.77 11.87
N GLN A 174 -22.16 -19.80 11.17
CA GLN A 174 -23.22 -20.71 11.63
C GLN A 174 -24.48 -20.02 12.17
N ASP A 175 -24.75 -18.78 11.74
CA ASP A 175 -25.98 -18.06 12.04
C ASP A 175 -26.95 -18.08 10.85
N GLU A 176 -28.21 -17.71 11.10
CA GLU A 176 -29.29 -17.70 10.10
C GLU A 176 -29.00 -16.76 8.90
N ARG A 177 -28.00 -15.88 9.03
CA ARG A 177 -27.58 -14.92 8.01
C ARG A 177 -26.53 -15.48 7.04
N VAL A 178 -25.97 -16.66 7.32
CA VAL A 178 -25.09 -17.35 6.37
C VAL A 178 -25.93 -17.82 5.18
N ARG A 179 -25.53 -17.43 3.97
CA ARG A 179 -26.17 -17.89 2.73
C ARG A 179 -26.18 -19.42 2.69
N ALA A 180 -27.34 -20.00 2.40
CA ALA A 180 -27.48 -21.46 2.24
C ALA A 180 -26.49 -22.03 1.19
N SER A 181 -26.20 -21.26 0.13
CA SER A 181 -25.21 -21.63 -0.89
C SER A 181 -23.77 -21.71 -0.35
N HIS A 182 -23.45 -21.05 0.76
CA HIS A 182 -22.12 -21.11 1.38
C HIS A 182 -22.04 -22.14 2.51
N GLN A 183 -23.17 -22.55 3.11
CA GLN A 183 -23.20 -23.56 4.18
C GLN A 183 -22.61 -24.89 3.72
N VAL A 184 -22.78 -25.25 2.44
CA VAL A 184 -22.19 -26.47 1.84
C VAL A 184 -20.67 -26.45 1.77
N LEU A 185 -20.03 -25.29 1.99
CA LEU A 185 -18.58 -25.17 2.05
C LEU A 185 -18.04 -25.34 3.46
N ALA A 186 -18.90 -25.36 4.48
CA ALA A 186 -18.48 -25.53 5.86
C ALA A 186 -17.67 -26.83 6.03
N ASP A 187 -16.61 -26.75 6.82
CA ASP A 187 -15.73 -27.85 7.18
C ASP A 187 -14.90 -28.45 6.03
N ILE A 188 -14.96 -27.88 4.81
CA ILE A 188 -13.99 -28.18 3.75
C ILE A 188 -12.60 -27.91 4.30
N THR A 189 -11.81 -28.98 4.44
CA THR A 189 -10.48 -28.98 5.02
C THR A 189 -9.48 -29.45 3.98
N LEU A 190 -8.57 -28.57 3.57
CA LEU A 190 -7.63 -28.84 2.47
C LEU A 190 -6.24 -28.26 2.80
N PRO A 191 -5.15 -28.84 2.26
CA PRO A 191 -3.83 -28.20 2.29
C PRO A 191 -3.87 -26.78 1.72
N LYS A 192 -3.00 -25.88 2.22
CA LYS A 192 -3.00 -24.47 1.80
C LYS A 192 -2.65 -24.28 0.31
N GLU A 193 -1.95 -25.25 -0.27
CA GLU A 193 -1.55 -25.29 -1.68
C GLU A 193 -2.67 -25.77 -2.62
N ASP A 194 -3.79 -26.26 -2.08
CA ASP A 194 -4.89 -26.76 -2.90
C ASP A 194 -5.52 -25.65 -3.75
N ALA A 195 -5.84 -25.98 -5.01
CA ALA A 195 -6.40 -25.05 -5.99
C ALA A 195 -7.73 -24.43 -5.54
N PHE A 196 -8.48 -25.10 -4.65
CA PHE A 196 -9.69 -24.55 -4.03
C PHE A 196 -9.45 -23.17 -3.42
N TRP A 197 -8.34 -22.98 -2.71
CA TRP A 197 -8.01 -21.69 -2.07
C TRP A 197 -7.61 -20.61 -3.06
N GLY A 198 -7.29 -20.95 -4.32
CA GLY A 198 -7.04 -19.95 -5.36
C GLY A 198 -8.31 -19.19 -5.78
N SER A 199 -9.48 -19.82 -5.65
CA SER A 199 -10.76 -19.29 -6.14
C SER A 199 -11.83 -19.17 -5.07
N PHE A 200 -11.81 -19.98 -4.02
CA PHE A 200 -12.89 -20.04 -3.01
C PHE A 200 -12.41 -19.69 -1.60
N TYR A 201 -11.29 -18.96 -1.50
CA TYR A 201 -10.88 -18.36 -0.23
C TYR A 201 -11.81 -17.18 0.09
N PRO A 202 -12.46 -17.15 1.27
CA PRO A 202 -13.39 -16.06 1.62
C PRO A 202 -12.73 -14.67 1.63
N PRO A 203 -13.50 -13.59 1.37
CA PRO A 203 -14.96 -13.53 1.22
C PRO A 203 -15.48 -13.84 -0.20
N ASN A 204 -16.39 -14.81 -0.33
CA ASN A 204 -17.00 -15.20 -1.61
C ASN A 204 -18.31 -14.46 -1.96
N GLY A 205 -18.44 -13.21 -1.55
CA GLY A 205 -19.62 -12.38 -1.82
C GLY A 205 -19.65 -11.10 -0.97
N TRP A 206 -20.50 -10.13 -1.35
CA TRP A 206 -20.78 -8.98 -0.49
C TRP A 206 -21.37 -9.43 0.85
N ARG A 207 -20.98 -8.77 1.95
CA ARG A 207 -21.43 -9.14 3.31
C ARG A 207 -21.22 -10.64 3.63
N CYS A 208 -20.14 -11.24 3.13
CA CYS A 208 -19.85 -12.65 3.41
C CYS A 208 -19.50 -12.84 4.88
N ARG A 209 -20.03 -13.90 5.50
CA ARG A 209 -19.82 -14.26 6.92
C ARG A 209 -18.98 -15.54 7.06
N CYS A 210 -18.12 -15.79 6.07
CA CYS A 210 -17.28 -16.98 5.99
C CYS A 210 -15.81 -16.59 6.12
N VAL A 211 -15.00 -17.48 6.68
CA VAL A 211 -13.56 -17.30 6.90
C VAL A 211 -12.82 -18.61 6.60
N ALA A 212 -11.54 -18.52 6.29
CA ALA A 212 -10.65 -19.68 6.33
C ALA A 212 -9.81 -19.60 7.62
N VAL A 213 -9.63 -20.74 8.29
CA VAL A 213 -8.82 -20.79 9.52
C VAL A 213 -7.83 -21.94 9.46
N GLU A 214 -6.69 -21.77 10.12
CA GLU A 214 -5.71 -22.83 10.28
C GLU A 214 -6.22 -23.93 11.22
N VAL A 215 -6.04 -25.18 10.80
CA VAL A 215 -6.31 -26.37 11.60
C VAL A 215 -5.12 -27.30 11.53
N LEU A 216 -4.77 -27.95 12.65
CA LEU A 216 -3.63 -28.89 12.68
C LEU A 216 -3.84 -30.01 11.65
N LYS A 217 -2.79 -30.32 10.88
CA LYS A 217 -2.79 -31.47 9.96
C LYS A 217 -3.18 -32.74 10.72
N GLY A 218 -4.16 -33.48 10.19
CA GLY A 218 -4.70 -34.70 10.80
C GLY A 218 -5.74 -34.50 11.91
N LYS A 219 -6.08 -33.27 12.32
CA LYS A 219 -7.15 -33.01 13.31
C LYS A 219 -8.56 -33.22 12.72
N TYR A 220 -8.74 -32.91 11.44
CA TYR A 220 -9.97 -33.09 10.70
C TYR A 220 -9.67 -33.87 9.42
N ASP A 221 -10.65 -34.62 8.94
CA ASP A 221 -10.53 -35.35 7.68
C ASP A 221 -10.31 -34.39 6.52
N GLU A 222 -9.30 -34.68 5.70
CA GLU A 222 -9.07 -33.92 4.48
C GLU A 222 -10.21 -34.17 3.48
N SER A 223 -10.73 -33.08 2.93
CA SER A 223 -11.82 -33.13 1.95
C SER A 223 -11.30 -33.54 0.57
N ASP A 224 -12.18 -34.09 -0.26
CA ASP A 224 -11.87 -34.34 -1.67
C ASP A 224 -11.81 -33.00 -2.44
N SER A 225 -10.64 -32.70 -3.01
CA SER A 225 -10.36 -31.44 -3.72
C SER A 225 -11.35 -31.17 -4.87
N ALA A 226 -11.64 -32.18 -5.70
CA ALA A 226 -12.52 -32.01 -6.86
C ALA A 226 -13.98 -31.73 -6.44
N LYS A 227 -14.46 -32.42 -5.40
CA LYS A 227 -15.78 -32.16 -4.82
C LYS A 227 -15.84 -30.79 -4.16
N ALA A 228 -14.80 -30.38 -3.45
CA ALA A 228 -14.71 -29.06 -2.84
C ALA A 228 -14.76 -27.95 -3.91
N ILE A 229 -14.00 -28.07 -4.99
CA ILE A 229 -14.03 -27.14 -6.14
C ILE A 229 -15.43 -27.08 -6.75
N THR A 230 -16.06 -28.23 -7.00
CA THR A 230 -17.44 -28.28 -7.54
C THR A 230 -18.44 -27.59 -6.62
N ALA A 231 -18.30 -27.78 -5.31
CA ALA A 231 -19.14 -27.10 -4.31
C ALA A 231 -18.89 -25.59 -4.32
N GLY A 232 -17.63 -25.15 -4.39
CA GLY A 232 -17.24 -23.74 -4.50
C GLY A 232 -17.81 -23.06 -5.74
N GLU A 233 -17.75 -23.73 -6.90
CA GLU A 233 -18.34 -23.24 -8.14
C GLU A 233 -19.85 -23.04 -8.00
N LYS A 234 -20.55 -24.04 -7.46
CA LYS A 234 -21.99 -23.96 -7.22
C LYS A 234 -22.36 -22.86 -6.22
N ALA A 235 -21.60 -22.74 -5.14
CA ALA A 235 -21.80 -21.74 -4.08
C ALA A 235 -21.67 -20.29 -4.61
N THR A 236 -20.83 -20.10 -5.62
CA THR A 236 -20.50 -18.81 -6.23
C THR A 236 -21.06 -18.68 -7.66
N THR A 237 -22.23 -19.27 -7.91
CA THR A 237 -22.94 -19.13 -9.19
C THR A 237 -24.33 -18.53 -8.98
N GLU A 238 -24.56 -17.38 -9.61
CA GLU A 238 -25.88 -16.78 -9.73
C GLU A 238 -26.03 -16.21 -11.15
N ILE A 239 -26.80 -16.89 -11.99
CA ILE A 239 -26.98 -16.49 -13.39
C ILE A 239 -28.05 -15.40 -13.47
N GLY A 240 -27.64 -14.18 -13.84
CA GLY A 240 -28.56 -13.09 -14.10
C GLY A 240 -29.38 -13.30 -15.37
N LYS A 241 -30.42 -12.48 -15.57
CA LYS A 241 -31.28 -12.51 -16.77
C LYS A 241 -30.50 -12.34 -18.09
N ASP A 242 -29.30 -11.78 -18.03
CA ASP A 242 -28.38 -11.59 -19.15
C ASP A 242 -27.45 -12.79 -19.39
N GLY A 243 -27.68 -13.93 -18.73
CA GLY A 243 -26.89 -15.16 -18.85
C GLY A 243 -25.52 -15.08 -18.17
N LYS A 244 -25.22 -14.00 -17.44
CA LYS A 244 -23.92 -13.79 -16.81
C LYS A 244 -23.95 -14.20 -15.34
N ASN A 245 -22.91 -14.91 -14.91
CA ASN A 245 -22.72 -15.20 -13.49
C ASN A 245 -22.35 -13.92 -12.72
N ARG A 246 -23.14 -13.56 -11.71
CA ARG A 246 -22.95 -12.37 -10.88
C ARG A 246 -21.95 -12.59 -9.74
N LEU A 247 -21.84 -13.83 -9.25
CA LEU A 247 -20.98 -14.19 -8.13
C LEU A 247 -19.56 -14.63 -8.55
N GLU A 248 -19.33 -14.86 -9.84
CA GLU A 248 -18.00 -15.23 -10.38
C GLU A 248 -16.91 -14.23 -10.02
N ILE A 249 -17.25 -12.94 -9.88
CA ILE A 249 -16.27 -11.90 -9.53
C ILE A 249 -15.61 -12.15 -8.16
N PHE A 250 -16.26 -12.87 -7.25
CA PHE A 250 -15.74 -13.18 -5.93
C PHE A 250 -14.87 -14.45 -5.90
N ARG A 251 -14.57 -15.02 -7.08
CA ARG A 251 -13.70 -16.18 -7.20
C ARG A 251 -12.23 -15.77 -7.26
N PHE A 252 -11.69 -15.31 -6.14
CA PHE A 252 -10.28 -14.92 -6.02
C PHE A 252 -9.81 -15.09 -4.58
N ASN A 253 -8.50 -15.00 -4.38
CA ASN A 253 -7.88 -15.02 -3.06
C ASN A 253 -7.23 -13.65 -2.78
N PRO A 254 -7.77 -12.85 -1.83
CA PRO A 254 -7.24 -11.54 -1.48
C PRO A 254 -5.75 -11.56 -1.10
N GLY A 255 -5.32 -12.57 -0.35
CA GLY A 255 -3.94 -12.69 0.13
C GLY A 255 -2.97 -13.17 -0.95
N ALA A 256 -3.34 -14.21 -1.69
CA ALA A 256 -2.47 -14.74 -2.75
C ALA A 256 -2.29 -13.74 -3.89
N GLN A 257 -3.36 -13.01 -4.23
CA GLN A 257 -3.35 -12.04 -5.33
C GLN A 257 -2.98 -10.62 -4.88
N LYS A 258 -2.94 -10.36 -3.56
CA LYS A 258 -2.63 -9.06 -2.95
C LYS A 258 -3.58 -7.94 -3.40
N VAL A 259 -4.88 -8.24 -3.45
CA VAL A 259 -5.94 -7.31 -3.85
C VAL A 259 -7.06 -7.32 -2.81
N VAL A 260 -7.70 -6.17 -2.61
CA VAL A 260 -8.83 -6.01 -1.68
C VAL A 260 -10.14 -6.32 -2.40
N PHE A 261 -10.29 -5.83 -3.63
CA PHE A 261 -11.54 -5.88 -4.37
C PHE A 261 -11.50 -6.92 -5.51
N PRO A 262 -12.66 -7.41 -5.96
CA PRO A 262 -12.75 -8.32 -7.11
C PRO A 262 -12.04 -7.77 -8.35
N PRO A 263 -11.05 -8.45 -8.93
CA PRO A 263 -10.36 -7.96 -10.14
C PRO A 263 -11.28 -7.74 -11.34
N ALA A 264 -12.37 -8.52 -11.42
CA ALA A 264 -13.37 -8.44 -12.47
C ALA A 264 -14.53 -7.45 -12.18
N HIS A 265 -14.37 -6.55 -11.19
CA HIS A 265 -15.40 -5.62 -10.75
C HIS A 265 -15.98 -4.78 -11.91
N PRO A 266 -17.30 -4.50 -11.96
CA PRO A 266 -17.89 -3.74 -13.05
C PRO A 266 -17.34 -2.32 -13.26
N TYR A 267 -16.77 -1.68 -12.24
CA TYR A 267 -16.12 -0.36 -12.39
C TYR A 267 -14.95 -0.41 -13.40
N GLY A 268 -14.20 -1.52 -13.46
CA GLY A 268 -13.14 -1.74 -14.46
C GLY A 268 -13.65 -1.92 -15.90
N LYS A 269 -14.97 -2.00 -16.10
CA LYS A 269 -15.63 -2.20 -17.41
C LYS A 269 -16.31 -0.92 -17.90
N VAL A 270 -16.25 0.18 -17.14
CA VAL A 270 -16.82 1.47 -17.53
C VAL A 270 -15.95 2.14 -18.59
N LYS A 271 -16.57 2.94 -19.48
CA LYS A 271 -15.81 3.76 -20.44
C LYS A 271 -14.79 4.61 -19.69
N GLY A 272 -13.55 4.61 -20.14
CA GLY A 272 -12.45 5.31 -19.47
C GLY A 272 -11.68 4.48 -18.44
N ALA A 273 -12.20 3.35 -17.96
CA ALA A 273 -11.54 2.55 -16.92
C ALA A 273 -10.10 2.13 -17.28
N LYS A 274 -9.87 1.64 -18.51
CA LYS A 274 -8.52 1.30 -18.99
C LYS A 274 -7.58 2.51 -19.04
N GLN A 275 -8.10 3.71 -19.29
CA GLN A 275 -7.29 4.94 -19.27
C GLN A 275 -6.91 5.28 -17.83
N VAL A 276 -7.84 5.14 -16.88
CA VAL A 276 -7.57 5.32 -15.43
C VAL A 276 -6.53 4.32 -14.92
N GLU A 277 -6.66 3.05 -15.26
CA GLU A 277 -5.67 2.02 -14.92
C GLU A 277 -4.27 2.35 -15.47
N LYS A 278 -4.19 2.71 -16.76
CA LYS A 278 -2.93 3.11 -17.39
C LYS A 278 -2.34 4.32 -16.70
N GLN A 279 -3.16 5.31 -16.40
CA GLN A 279 -2.79 6.54 -15.72
C GLN A 279 -2.19 6.28 -14.34
N LEU A 280 -2.80 5.40 -13.53
CA LEU A 280 -2.29 5.02 -12.21
C LEU A 280 -1.01 4.19 -12.30
N LYS A 281 -0.92 3.25 -13.25
CA LYS A 281 0.30 2.47 -13.50
C LYS A 281 1.46 3.37 -13.91
N THR A 282 1.22 4.37 -14.76
CA THR A 282 2.23 5.37 -15.13
C THR A 282 2.66 6.20 -13.92
N ASP A 283 1.74 6.60 -13.03
CA ASP A 283 2.10 7.36 -11.83
C ASP A 283 2.93 6.52 -10.85
N LYS A 284 2.57 5.24 -10.66
CA LYS A 284 3.34 4.30 -9.83
C LYS A 284 4.76 4.10 -10.35
N ASN A 285 4.91 3.96 -11.66
CA ASN A 285 6.19 3.69 -12.30
C ASN A 285 6.94 4.97 -12.68
N LYS A 286 6.40 6.16 -12.39
CA LYS A 286 6.86 7.43 -12.96
C LYS A 286 8.33 7.70 -12.71
N PHE A 287 8.84 7.29 -11.55
CA PHE A 287 10.22 7.52 -11.13
C PHE A 287 10.95 6.24 -10.72
N ILE A 288 10.41 5.06 -11.03
CA ILE A 288 11.15 3.82 -10.85
C ILE A 288 12.27 3.81 -11.91
N PRO A 289 13.55 3.82 -11.49
CA PRO A 289 14.64 4.00 -12.43
C PRO A 289 14.85 2.75 -13.29
N THR A 290 15.17 2.98 -14.56
CA THR A 290 15.58 1.91 -15.48
C THR A 290 16.87 1.26 -14.95
N GLY A 291 16.87 -0.07 -14.78
CA GLY A 291 18.01 -0.83 -14.24
C GLY A 291 17.84 -1.36 -12.82
N ILE A 292 16.79 -0.96 -12.08
CA ILE A 292 16.59 -1.49 -10.71
C ILE A 292 16.34 -3.01 -10.71
N ASP A 293 15.60 -3.53 -11.68
CA ASP A 293 15.36 -4.97 -11.81
C ASP A 293 16.64 -5.74 -12.15
N ASP A 294 17.54 -5.16 -12.96
CA ASP A 294 18.85 -5.74 -13.26
C ASP A 294 19.74 -5.79 -12.02
N TYR A 295 19.71 -4.75 -11.19
CA TYR A 295 20.41 -4.74 -9.91
C TYR A 295 19.90 -5.81 -8.95
N GLU A 296 18.58 -5.95 -8.81
CA GLU A 296 17.98 -7.03 -8.02
C GLU A 296 18.37 -8.41 -8.52
N ASN A 297 18.35 -8.63 -9.84
CA ASN A 297 18.73 -9.91 -10.42
C ASN A 297 20.19 -10.26 -10.15
N LYS A 298 21.09 -9.26 -10.18
CA LYS A 298 22.53 -9.46 -9.94
C LYS A 298 22.91 -9.60 -8.47
N THR A 299 22.14 -9.00 -7.57
CA THR A 299 22.44 -8.99 -6.12
C THR A 299 21.57 -9.95 -5.31
N GLY A 300 20.44 -10.41 -5.86
CA GLY A 300 19.48 -11.27 -5.19
C GLY A 300 18.62 -10.57 -4.14
N VAL A 301 18.65 -9.23 -4.06
CA VAL A 301 17.79 -8.43 -3.15
C VAL A 301 16.46 -8.06 -3.81
N LYS A 302 15.51 -7.58 -3.01
CA LYS A 302 14.24 -7.01 -3.49
C LYS A 302 14.03 -5.61 -2.92
N VAL A 303 14.27 -4.61 -3.75
CA VAL A 303 14.12 -3.19 -3.41
C VAL A 303 12.65 -2.83 -3.33
N ASN A 304 12.23 -2.26 -2.22
CA ASN A 304 10.89 -1.71 -2.05
C ASN A 304 10.72 -0.47 -2.95
N ARG A 305 9.91 -0.62 -4.01
CA ARG A 305 9.66 0.45 -5.00
C ARG A 305 9.02 1.71 -4.39
N ALA A 306 8.49 1.66 -3.18
CA ALA A 306 7.90 2.82 -2.51
C ALA A 306 8.91 3.94 -2.24
N ILE A 307 10.22 3.67 -2.18
CA ILE A 307 11.25 4.72 -2.10
C ILE A 307 11.16 5.71 -3.27
N PHE A 308 10.86 5.21 -4.47
CA PHE A 308 10.80 6.05 -5.68
C PHE A 308 9.58 6.98 -5.68
N SER A 309 8.59 6.74 -4.82
CA SER A 309 7.46 7.66 -4.66
C SER A 309 7.84 9.00 -4.01
N PHE A 310 9.03 9.09 -3.41
CA PHE A 310 9.57 10.33 -2.84
C PHE A 310 10.24 11.23 -3.88
N LEU A 311 10.45 10.74 -5.11
CA LEU A 311 11.06 11.52 -6.19
C LEU A 311 10.03 12.43 -6.85
N LYS A 312 10.47 13.61 -7.30
CA LYS A 312 9.70 14.56 -8.14
C LYS A 312 10.08 14.49 -9.61
N MET A 313 11.21 13.89 -9.94
CA MET A 313 11.71 13.74 -11.30
C MET A 313 12.45 12.42 -11.48
N GLU A 314 12.60 11.99 -12.73
CA GLU A 314 13.38 10.80 -13.05
C GLU A 314 14.83 10.99 -12.60
N THR A 315 15.34 10.03 -11.82
CA THR A 315 16.72 9.98 -11.36
C THR A 315 17.36 8.73 -11.95
N PRO A 316 18.17 8.85 -13.02
CA PRO A 316 18.82 7.71 -13.64
C PRO A 316 19.65 6.89 -12.64
N PHE A 317 19.60 5.57 -12.81
CA PHE A 317 20.33 4.62 -11.99
C PHE A 317 21.40 3.92 -12.81
N HIS A 318 22.64 3.97 -12.33
CA HIS A 318 23.79 3.41 -13.01
C HIS A 318 24.45 2.33 -12.15
N ILE A 319 24.46 1.12 -12.70
CA ILE A 319 25.22 -0.01 -12.15
C ILE A 319 26.61 0.01 -12.80
N VAL A 320 27.66 0.07 -11.99
CA VAL A 320 29.04 0.15 -12.47
C VAL A 320 29.89 -1.04 -11.99
N SER A 321 30.89 -1.43 -12.80
CA SER A 321 31.90 -2.39 -12.38
C SER A 321 32.80 -1.74 -11.32
N PRO A 322 33.26 -2.47 -10.28
CA PRO A 322 34.19 -1.95 -9.28
C PRO A 322 35.44 -1.30 -9.89
N ASP A 323 35.90 -1.80 -11.04
CA ASP A 323 37.14 -1.37 -11.71
C ASP A 323 37.01 -0.06 -12.50
N ARG A 324 35.78 0.46 -12.70
CA ARG A 324 35.53 1.70 -13.47
C ARG A 324 35.36 2.95 -12.63
N VAL A 325 35.37 2.83 -11.30
CA VAL A 325 35.14 3.97 -10.41
C VAL A 325 36.48 4.45 -9.87
N GLY A 326 36.87 5.67 -10.24
CA GLY A 326 37.83 6.41 -9.44
C GLY A 326 37.27 6.60 -8.03
N THR A 327 37.75 5.78 -7.10
CA THR A 327 37.74 5.92 -5.63
C THR A 327 36.43 6.16 -4.84
N ASN A 328 35.27 6.43 -5.42
CA ASN A 328 34.09 6.83 -4.63
C ASN A 328 32.92 5.85 -4.81
N GLY A 329 32.67 5.01 -3.80
CA GLY A 329 31.70 3.89 -3.76
C GLY A 329 30.32 4.11 -4.40
N ALA A 330 29.24 4.01 -3.61
CA ALA A 330 27.92 4.44 -4.09
C ALA A 330 27.75 5.93 -3.83
N PHE A 331 27.02 6.63 -4.70
CA PHE A 331 26.71 8.04 -4.51
C PHE A 331 25.50 8.49 -5.34
N PHE A 332 24.82 9.52 -4.84
CA PHE A 332 23.93 10.39 -5.61
C PHE A 332 24.66 11.66 -6.06
N HIS A 333 24.52 12.04 -7.35
CA HIS A 333 25.05 13.29 -7.88
C HIS A 333 23.95 14.36 -7.92
N PRO A 334 23.98 15.40 -7.06
CA PRO A 334 22.90 16.38 -6.97
C PRO A 334 22.69 17.21 -8.24
N ASP A 335 23.77 17.76 -8.82
CA ASP A 335 23.64 18.65 -9.99
C ASP A 335 23.19 17.93 -11.27
N LYS A 336 23.60 16.67 -11.45
CA LYS A 336 23.27 15.84 -12.62
C LYS A 336 22.11 14.89 -12.37
N ASN A 337 21.61 14.83 -11.13
CA ASN A 337 20.49 14.02 -10.67
C ASN A 337 20.55 12.54 -11.09
N TYR A 338 21.63 11.82 -10.75
CA TYR A 338 21.71 10.37 -10.96
C TYR A 338 22.31 9.65 -9.76
N VAL A 339 21.98 8.36 -9.62
CA VAL A 339 22.52 7.47 -8.60
C VAL A 339 23.48 6.47 -9.25
N VAL A 340 24.64 6.25 -8.63
CA VAL A 340 25.60 5.22 -9.02
C VAL A 340 25.76 4.23 -7.87
N ILE A 341 25.61 2.94 -8.15
CA ILE A 341 25.88 1.88 -7.17
C ILE A 341 26.76 0.81 -7.83
N PRO A 342 27.98 0.56 -7.32
CA PRO A 342 28.81 -0.53 -7.81
C PRO A 342 28.32 -1.88 -7.29
N ILE A 343 28.42 -2.93 -8.12
CA ILE A 343 28.26 -4.31 -7.65
C ILE A 343 29.65 -4.82 -7.26
N ASP A 344 30.03 -4.57 -6.01
CA ASP A 344 31.32 -4.96 -5.44
C ASP A 344 31.20 -6.15 -4.48
N LYS A 345 32.36 -6.63 -4.01
CA LYS A 345 32.42 -7.77 -3.08
C LYS A 345 31.65 -7.51 -1.78
N ALA A 346 31.56 -6.26 -1.30
CA ALA A 346 30.86 -5.95 -0.06
C ALA A 346 29.35 -6.13 -0.22
N ARG A 347 28.76 -5.60 -1.31
CA ARG A 347 27.33 -5.77 -1.61
C ARG A 347 26.97 -7.21 -1.99
N LEU A 348 27.89 -7.97 -2.60
CA LEU A 348 27.65 -9.40 -2.86
C LEU A 348 27.73 -10.27 -1.59
N LYS A 349 28.46 -9.83 -0.56
CA LYS A 349 28.57 -10.55 0.73
C LYS A 349 27.45 -10.21 1.72
N SER A 350 26.87 -9.02 1.61
CA SER A 350 25.82 -8.55 2.51
C SER A 350 24.58 -8.16 1.71
N LYS A 351 23.53 -8.97 1.82
CA LYS A 351 22.23 -8.67 1.21
C LYS A 351 21.67 -7.38 1.79
N TRP A 352 21.83 -7.18 3.10
CA TRP A 352 21.41 -5.95 3.75
C TRP A 352 22.12 -4.74 3.16
N LYS A 353 23.45 -4.77 2.97
CA LYS A 353 24.20 -3.65 2.38
C LYS A 353 23.83 -3.41 0.92
N ALA A 354 23.62 -4.46 0.14
CA ALA A 354 23.15 -4.33 -1.24
C ALA A 354 21.77 -3.68 -1.33
N GLU A 355 20.89 -3.94 -0.36
CA GLU A 355 19.56 -3.34 -0.33
C GLU A 355 19.59 -1.91 0.24
N SER A 356 20.19 -1.72 1.42
CA SER A 356 20.16 -0.46 2.17
C SER A 356 20.80 0.69 1.40
N VAL A 357 21.89 0.44 0.67
CA VAL A 357 22.55 1.46 -0.15
C VAL A 357 21.65 2.05 -1.23
N VAL A 358 20.68 1.28 -1.74
CA VAL A 358 19.69 1.83 -2.69
C VAL A 358 18.85 2.89 -1.99
N TYR A 359 18.36 2.59 -0.79
CA TYR A 359 17.56 3.52 -0.01
C TYR A 359 18.38 4.72 0.49
N HIS A 360 19.67 4.53 0.77
CA HIS A 360 20.59 5.61 1.11
C HIS A 360 20.72 6.63 -0.03
N GLU A 361 21.14 6.17 -1.21
CA GLU A 361 21.42 7.07 -2.34
C GLU A 361 20.13 7.69 -2.92
N PHE A 362 19.05 6.90 -3.01
CA PHE A 362 17.76 7.46 -3.40
C PHE A 362 17.13 8.31 -2.29
N GLY A 363 17.53 8.13 -1.02
CA GLY A 363 17.21 9.02 0.09
C GLY A 363 17.85 10.39 -0.08
N HIS A 364 19.11 10.45 -0.50
CA HIS A 364 19.78 11.70 -0.91
C HIS A 364 19.09 12.36 -2.11
N ALA A 365 18.70 11.57 -3.12
CA ALA A 365 17.95 12.08 -4.27
C ALA A 365 16.59 12.66 -3.87
N ALA A 366 15.86 11.95 -3.01
CA ALA A 366 14.58 12.40 -2.46
C ALA A 366 14.75 13.68 -1.64
N ASP A 367 15.75 13.75 -0.75
CA ASP A 367 16.08 14.96 -0.01
C ASP A 367 16.37 16.14 -0.96
N TRP A 368 17.25 15.94 -1.94
CA TRP A 368 17.63 17.00 -2.87
C TRP A 368 16.44 17.58 -3.63
N GLN A 369 15.52 16.74 -4.10
CA GLN A 369 14.36 17.16 -4.88
C GLN A 369 13.24 17.78 -4.02
N ASN A 370 13.22 17.50 -2.71
CA ASN A 370 12.16 17.93 -1.80
C ASN A 370 12.61 18.94 -0.74
N GLU A 371 13.91 19.15 -0.60
CA GLU A 371 14.53 19.95 0.47
C GLU A 371 14.17 19.45 1.87
N PHE A 372 14.07 18.12 2.05
CA PHE A 372 13.67 17.52 3.31
C PHE A 372 14.62 17.84 4.47
N LYS A 373 15.91 18.01 4.20
CA LYS A 373 16.95 18.39 5.17
C LYS A 373 16.66 19.72 5.85
N PHE A 374 15.84 20.59 5.25
CA PHE A 374 15.43 21.86 5.85
C PHE A 374 14.04 21.78 6.49
N ASN A 375 13.38 20.62 6.46
CA ASN A 375 12.10 20.42 7.10
C ASN A 375 12.24 20.47 8.62
N LYS A 376 11.31 21.20 9.26
CA LYS A 376 11.33 21.36 10.71
C LYS A 376 11.28 20.02 11.46
N SER A 377 10.49 19.06 10.99
CA SER A 377 10.38 17.73 11.63
C SER A 377 11.72 16.99 11.66
N VAL A 378 12.56 17.15 10.62
CA VAL A 378 13.91 16.57 10.58
C VAL A 378 14.79 17.24 11.63
N THR A 379 14.85 18.57 11.60
CA THR A 379 15.72 19.32 12.54
C THR A 379 15.31 19.16 14.00
N ASP A 380 14.00 19.08 14.29
CA ASP A 380 13.48 18.91 15.63
C ASP A 380 13.72 17.49 16.14
N LEU A 381 13.60 16.46 15.28
CA LEU A 381 13.94 15.09 15.64
C LEU A 381 15.44 14.96 15.97
N MET A 382 16.30 15.52 15.12
CA MET A 382 17.74 15.50 15.40
C MET A 382 18.08 16.24 16.69
N LYS A 383 17.44 17.37 16.99
CA LYS A 383 17.63 18.08 18.27
C LYS A 383 17.21 17.23 19.47
N LYS A 384 16.05 16.54 19.38
CA LYS A 384 15.57 15.61 20.42
C LYS A 384 16.63 14.56 20.72
N HIS A 385 17.09 13.83 19.70
CA HIS A 385 18.05 12.73 19.90
C HIS A 385 19.46 13.20 20.23
N ARG A 386 19.87 14.40 19.77
CA ARG A 386 21.09 15.06 20.27
C ARG A 386 21.02 15.32 21.77
N SER A 387 19.86 15.72 22.30
CA SER A 387 19.66 15.93 23.73
C SER A 387 19.74 14.63 24.52
N ILE A 388 19.07 13.57 24.02
CA ILE A 388 19.07 12.25 24.66
C ILE A 388 20.48 11.68 24.72
N LEU A 389 21.20 11.63 23.58
CA LEU A 389 22.52 10.99 23.50
C LEU A 389 23.64 11.77 24.22
N ARG A 390 23.42 13.04 24.58
CA ARG A 390 24.35 13.82 25.41
C ARG A 390 24.31 13.41 26.88
N GLN A 391 23.22 12.84 27.34
CA GLN A 391 23.09 12.38 28.73
C GLN A 391 23.87 11.08 28.90
N ASP A 392 24.44 10.89 30.09
CA ASP A 392 25.08 9.64 30.52
C ASP A 392 26.11 9.05 29.53
N ASN A 393 26.84 9.90 28.81
CA ASN A 393 27.79 9.49 27.76
C ASN A 393 27.14 8.64 26.64
N GLY A 394 25.86 8.88 26.33
CA GLY A 394 25.06 8.08 25.39
C GLY A 394 25.74 7.86 24.03
N TYR A 395 26.33 8.90 23.42
CA TYR A 395 27.09 8.76 22.17
C TYR A 395 28.22 7.72 22.27
N SER A 396 29.07 7.80 23.30
CA SER A 396 30.17 6.85 23.50
C SER A 396 29.67 5.44 23.78
N GLN A 397 28.54 5.30 24.48
CA GLN A 397 27.95 3.99 24.73
C GLN A 397 27.44 3.34 23.43
N VAL A 398 26.77 4.11 22.57
CA VAL A 398 26.28 3.64 21.28
C VAL A 398 27.44 3.27 20.36
N GLU A 399 28.44 4.14 20.24
CA GLU A 399 29.64 3.90 19.43
C GLU A 399 30.35 2.62 19.87
N ARG A 400 30.56 2.44 21.18
CA ARG A 400 31.20 1.24 21.73
C ARG A 400 30.39 -0.03 21.44
N LYS A 401 29.07 -0.02 21.67
CA LYS A 401 28.20 -1.17 21.37
C LYS A 401 28.23 -1.55 19.90
N ALA A 402 28.08 -0.56 19.01
CA ALA A 402 28.10 -0.78 17.57
C ALA A 402 29.47 -1.31 17.10
N TYR A 403 30.57 -0.78 17.65
CA TYR A 403 31.92 -1.26 17.36
C TYR A 403 32.14 -2.70 17.82
N GLU A 404 31.80 -3.03 19.07
CA GLU A 404 31.96 -4.38 19.64
C GLU A 404 31.15 -5.42 18.86
N MET A 405 29.87 -5.13 18.58
CA MET A 405 29.02 -6.01 17.76
C MET A 405 29.55 -6.12 16.32
N GLY A 406 29.92 -5.00 15.71
CA GLY A 406 30.41 -4.97 14.33
C GLY A 406 31.69 -5.77 14.16
N TYR A 407 32.65 -5.58 15.06
CA TYR A 407 33.92 -6.32 15.07
C TYR A 407 33.69 -7.82 15.23
N LYS A 408 32.87 -8.23 16.21
CA LYS A 408 32.53 -9.65 16.41
C LYS A 408 31.83 -10.25 15.19
N SER A 409 30.93 -9.50 14.55
CA SER A 409 30.21 -9.95 13.36
C SER A 409 31.16 -10.14 12.16
N GLN A 410 32.11 -9.22 11.95
CA GLN A 410 33.14 -9.37 10.93
C GLN A 410 34.01 -10.61 11.14
N MET A 411 34.42 -10.89 12.38
CA MET A 411 35.19 -12.10 12.71
C MET A 411 34.43 -13.40 12.45
N ASN A 412 33.10 -13.36 12.54
CA ASN A 412 32.21 -14.50 12.27
C ASN A 412 31.69 -14.53 10.82
N GLU A 413 32.18 -13.65 9.95
CA GLU A 413 31.68 -13.47 8.58
C GLU A 413 30.18 -13.13 8.46
N ASP A 414 29.57 -12.62 9.54
CA ASP A 414 28.22 -12.04 9.52
C ASP A 414 28.29 -10.60 8.99
N TRP A 415 28.40 -10.51 7.67
CA TRP A 415 28.55 -9.24 6.98
C TRP A 415 27.29 -8.37 7.04
N ASP A 416 26.10 -8.95 7.19
CA ASP A 416 24.85 -8.16 7.32
C ASP A 416 24.85 -7.41 8.65
N THR A 417 25.08 -8.10 9.77
CA THR A 417 25.16 -7.44 11.09
C THR A 417 26.31 -6.44 11.16
N ALA A 418 27.47 -6.78 10.58
CA ALA A 418 28.60 -5.85 10.51
C ALA A 418 28.26 -4.54 9.77
N ASN A 419 27.60 -4.62 8.61
CA ASN A 419 27.21 -3.42 7.84
C ASN A 419 26.12 -2.61 8.53
N LYS A 420 25.19 -3.27 9.24
CA LYS A 420 24.18 -2.61 10.07
C LYS A 420 24.80 -1.81 11.22
N CYS A 421 25.84 -2.34 11.88
CA CYS A 421 26.63 -1.61 12.87
C CYS A 421 27.32 -0.38 12.27
N MET A 422 27.84 -0.48 11.05
CA MET A 422 28.44 0.66 10.35
C MET A 422 27.43 1.77 10.09
N ALA A 423 26.20 1.44 9.67
CA ALA A 423 25.14 2.43 9.49
C ALA A 423 24.72 3.11 10.81
N VAL A 424 24.74 2.38 11.93
CA VAL A 424 24.55 2.97 13.27
C VAL A 424 25.65 3.99 13.57
N SER A 425 26.91 3.65 13.28
CA SER A 425 28.07 4.53 13.47
C SER A 425 27.98 5.80 12.63
N ASP A 426 27.57 5.68 11.36
CA ASP A 426 27.43 6.82 10.46
C ASP A 426 26.26 7.74 10.88
N THR A 427 25.15 7.13 11.30
CA THR A 427 23.99 7.89 11.80
C THR A 427 24.33 8.72 13.03
N ILE A 428 25.07 8.20 14.02
CA ILE A 428 25.46 9.02 15.18
C ILE A 428 26.46 10.11 14.79
N MET A 429 27.26 9.92 13.75
CA MET A 429 28.18 10.93 13.23
C MET A 429 27.42 12.12 12.63
N SER A 430 26.31 11.87 11.93
CA SER A 430 25.40 12.92 11.45
C SER A 430 24.76 13.73 12.58
N LEU A 431 24.54 13.12 13.76
CA LEU A 431 24.02 13.81 14.93
C LEU A 431 25.13 14.59 15.66
N ASN A 432 26.33 14.02 15.76
CA ASN A 432 27.50 14.66 16.37
C ASN A 432 28.79 14.10 15.75
N SER A 433 29.47 14.92 14.94
CA SER A 433 30.65 14.52 14.16
C SER A 433 31.91 14.18 14.97
N ASN A 434 31.83 14.21 16.30
CA ASN A 434 32.89 13.70 17.18
C ASN A 434 32.76 12.21 17.50
N TYR A 435 31.63 11.58 17.18
CA TYR A 435 31.36 10.17 17.43
C TYR A 435 30.97 9.48 16.13
N GLY A 436 31.27 8.19 16.02
CA GLY A 436 30.96 7.41 14.83
C GLY A 436 31.93 7.63 13.68
N GLN A 437 31.62 7.04 12.53
CA GLN A 437 32.48 7.01 11.35
C GLN A 437 31.64 6.96 10.06
N GLY A 438 32.09 7.66 9.02
CA GLY A 438 31.49 7.63 7.68
C GLY A 438 32.00 8.77 6.80
N HIS A 439 31.99 10.00 7.34
CA HIS A 439 32.40 11.21 6.63
C HIS A 439 33.47 12.01 7.39
N SER A 440 34.07 13.01 6.74
CA SER A 440 35.00 13.91 7.42
C SER A 440 34.26 14.92 8.30
N LYS A 441 34.88 15.40 9.39
CA LYS A 441 34.31 16.52 10.18
C LYS A 441 34.06 17.77 9.35
N ALA A 442 34.85 18.00 8.29
CA ALA A 442 34.68 19.13 7.38
C ALA A 442 33.39 19.01 6.55
N TYR A 443 33.00 17.80 6.15
CA TYR A 443 31.75 17.54 5.44
C TYR A 443 30.53 18.02 6.25
N PHE A 444 30.47 17.67 7.54
CA PHE A 444 29.36 18.07 8.42
C PHE A 444 29.35 19.55 8.81
N LYS A 445 30.40 20.33 8.48
CA LYS A 445 30.37 21.79 8.63
C LYS A 445 29.56 22.46 7.52
N ILE A 446 29.33 21.78 6.40
CA ILE A 446 28.50 22.29 5.31
C ILE A 446 27.04 22.23 5.76
N LYS A 447 26.35 23.37 5.66
CA LYS A 447 24.95 23.52 6.09
C LYS A 447 24.06 22.50 5.40
N GLY A 448 23.30 21.73 6.16
CA GLY A 448 22.34 20.74 5.66
C GLY A 448 22.91 19.35 5.44
N MET A 449 24.23 19.15 5.48
CA MET A 449 24.82 17.82 5.22
C MET A 449 24.63 16.86 6.40
N SER A 450 24.58 17.38 7.64
CA SER A 450 24.23 16.55 8.80
C SER A 450 22.80 16.03 8.69
N GLU A 451 21.87 16.90 8.28
CA GLU A 451 20.47 16.56 8.08
C GLU A 451 20.29 15.61 6.88
N ALA A 452 21.05 15.78 5.80
CA ALA A 452 21.01 14.90 4.63
C ALA A 452 21.44 13.47 4.94
N GLU A 453 22.59 13.27 5.61
CA GLU A 453 23.04 11.93 6.01
C GLU A 453 22.08 11.28 7.01
N PHE A 454 21.61 12.05 7.99
CA PHE A 454 20.62 11.56 8.95
C PHE A 454 19.35 11.07 8.24
N LEU A 455 18.88 11.81 7.23
CA LEU A 455 17.74 11.43 6.40
C LEU A 455 18.01 10.17 5.57
N ALA A 456 19.19 10.05 4.94
CA ALA A 456 19.54 8.87 4.15
C ALA A 456 19.51 7.59 5.00
N HIS A 457 20.04 7.63 6.23
CA HIS A 457 19.93 6.50 7.15
C HIS A 457 18.51 6.30 7.71
N ALA A 458 17.70 7.35 7.85
CA ALA A 458 16.28 7.19 8.16
C ALA A 458 15.53 6.44 7.04
N PHE A 459 15.89 6.69 5.78
CA PHE A 459 15.39 5.92 4.63
C PHE A 459 15.85 4.45 4.67
N GLU A 460 17.12 4.18 5.02
CA GLU A 460 17.61 2.81 5.22
C GLU A 460 16.78 2.08 6.30
N ASN A 461 16.60 2.68 7.48
CA ASN A 461 15.82 2.11 8.57
C ASN A 461 14.37 1.83 8.15
N LYS A 462 13.76 2.75 7.39
CA LYS A 462 12.38 2.59 6.93
C LYS A 462 12.20 1.43 5.95
N PHE A 463 13.12 1.29 5.00
CA PHE A 463 12.90 0.41 3.85
C PHE A 463 13.67 -0.92 3.92
N ALA A 464 14.90 -0.93 4.44
CA ALA A 464 15.67 -2.16 4.66
C ALA A 464 15.47 -2.73 6.09
N GLY A 465 15.11 -1.88 7.05
CA GLY A 465 15.13 -2.21 8.47
C GLY A 465 16.56 -2.33 9.01
N ASN A 466 16.74 -2.15 10.32
CA ASN A 466 18.04 -2.34 10.97
C ASN A 466 17.81 -2.79 12.41
N ASP A 467 17.83 -4.10 12.63
CA ASP A 467 17.65 -4.74 13.94
C ASP A 467 18.72 -4.33 14.95
N VAL A 468 19.98 -4.17 14.52
CA VAL A 468 21.07 -3.64 15.36
C VAL A 468 20.76 -2.20 15.82
N PHE A 469 20.31 -1.34 14.91
CA PHE A 469 19.91 0.03 15.25
C PHE A 469 18.76 -0.01 16.25
N LYS A 470 17.74 -0.82 15.99
CA LYS A 470 16.58 -0.98 16.87
C LYS A 470 16.98 -1.50 18.26
N GLU A 471 17.98 -2.37 18.36
CA GLU A 471 18.50 -2.86 19.63
C GLU A 471 19.26 -1.78 20.40
N ILE A 472 20.16 -1.04 19.72
CA ILE A 472 21.06 -0.08 20.37
C ILE A 472 20.36 1.25 20.68
N MET A 473 19.47 1.71 19.79
CA MET A 473 18.75 2.98 19.88
C MET A 473 17.28 2.82 19.44
N PRO A 474 16.44 2.08 20.19
CA PRO A 474 15.07 1.76 19.80
C PRO A 474 14.20 3.00 19.55
N GLU A 475 14.29 4.02 20.41
CA GLU A 475 13.49 5.23 20.28
C GLU A 475 13.86 6.02 19.01
N LEU A 476 15.15 6.16 18.70
CA LEU A 476 15.59 6.84 17.49
C LEU A 476 15.22 6.04 16.24
N TYR A 477 15.33 4.71 16.28
CA TYR A 477 14.90 3.85 15.17
C TYR A 477 13.42 4.07 14.83
N ASP A 478 12.53 3.94 15.81
CA ASP A 478 11.08 4.12 15.61
C ASP A 478 10.74 5.54 15.16
N ASP A 479 11.42 6.56 15.72
CA ASP A 479 11.21 7.94 15.30
C ASP A 479 11.69 8.21 13.87
N THR A 480 12.79 7.59 13.41
CA THR A 480 13.23 7.74 12.00
C THR A 480 12.21 7.16 11.03
N ILE A 481 11.57 6.02 11.37
CA ILE A 481 10.49 5.44 10.57
C ILE A 481 9.28 6.39 10.49
N LYS A 482 8.87 6.94 11.64
CA LYS A 482 7.75 7.91 11.71
C LYS A 482 8.05 9.17 10.90
N LEU A 483 9.30 9.66 10.94
CA LEU A 483 9.72 10.83 10.18
C LEU A 483 9.54 10.60 8.67
N ILE A 484 9.97 9.46 8.13
CA ILE A 484 9.80 9.17 6.69
C ILE A 484 8.33 9.09 6.30
N GLU A 485 7.47 8.50 7.13
CA GLU A 485 6.02 8.49 6.90
C GLU A 485 5.41 9.90 6.94
N GLU A 486 5.81 10.74 7.89
CA GLU A 486 5.36 12.13 7.96
C GLU A 486 5.78 12.91 6.71
N LEU A 487 7.03 12.78 6.27
CA LEU A 487 7.52 13.43 5.07
C LEU A 487 6.75 12.99 3.81
N LYS A 488 6.38 11.71 3.74
CA LYS A 488 5.56 11.18 2.65
C LYS A 488 4.20 11.88 2.54
N THR A 489 3.55 12.17 3.66
CA THR A 489 2.25 12.88 3.67
C THR A 489 2.34 14.33 3.19
N LYS A 490 3.54 14.92 3.20
CA LYS A 490 3.80 16.31 2.77
C LYS A 490 4.20 16.42 1.30
N LEU A 491 4.42 15.29 0.61
CA LEU A 491 4.65 15.26 -0.84
C LEU A 491 3.40 15.77 -1.55
N LYS A 492 3.54 16.84 -2.35
CA LYS A 492 2.46 17.48 -3.10
C LYS A 492 2.42 17.02 -4.54
#